data_AF-A0A2P0QLJ8-F1
#
_entry.id   AF-A0A2P0QLJ8-F1
#
_cell.length_a   1.000
_cell.length_b   1.000
_cell.length_c   1.000
_cell.angle_alpha   90.00
_cell.angle_beta   90.00
_cell.angle_gamma   90.00
#
_symmetry.space_group_name_H-M   'P 1'
#
loop_
_entity.id
_entity.type
_entity.pdbx_description
1 polymer ?
#
loop_
_entity_poly.entity_id
_entity_poly.type
_entity_poly.pdbx_seq_one_letter_code
_entity_poly.pdbx_strand_id
1 'polypeptide(L)'
;DAAATYDAASTAVAAATTYALVDQYKVGMFDGSYVKSAVWGTYPQTMAMDGGNIITIMSIPQNNEGLGYALRNIPANHAAMMTHRNAMQGAALTATFEQAGEFEMGMAIGPFERAQLLLYAYQGLNANNIVYDLVKKNGKTGTIGTVVQSLVERAIEDKVIKAGKKGKSGYIFYDTKDPMLWNAYASAGTLAATMVNCGAGRFAQAVSATLLYFNDLLEHETGLPGSDFGRTMGVAVGFSFFSHSIYGGGGPGGFNGNHVVTRHAAGVGMPCIVAACCLDAGTQMFG
;
A
#
# COMPACT_ATOMS: atom_id res chain seq x y z
N ASP A 1 -9.30 -25.35 -0.99
CA ASP A 1 -10.70 -25.49 -0.52
C ASP A 1 -10.83 -26.23 0.80
N ALA A 2 -10.16 -27.38 1.00
CA ALA A 2 -10.27 -28.14 2.26
C ALA A 2 -9.44 -27.61 3.44
N ALA A 3 -8.64 -26.55 3.25
CA ALA A 3 -7.80 -25.96 4.29
C ALA A 3 -8.45 -24.69 4.88
N ALA A 4 -8.32 -24.49 6.19
CA ALA A 4 -8.88 -23.33 6.88
C ALA A 4 -8.14 -22.01 6.54
N THR A 5 -6.83 -22.11 6.28
CA THR A 5 -5.93 -20.97 6.04
C THR A 5 -4.90 -21.31 4.96
N TYR A 6 -4.16 -20.29 4.50
CA TYR A 6 -3.26 -20.35 3.35
C TYR A 6 -1.87 -20.96 3.65
N ASP A 7 -1.51 -21.15 4.92
CA ASP A 7 -0.27 -21.81 5.37
C ASP A 7 -0.21 -23.30 5.01
N ALA A 8 -1.35 -23.91 4.65
CA ALA A 8 -1.38 -25.23 4.02
C ALA A 8 -0.52 -25.28 2.74
N ALA A 9 -0.41 -24.16 2.01
CA ALA A 9 0.42 -24.09 0.81
C ALA A 9 1.92 -24.24 1.15
N SER A 10 2.42 -23.48 2.13
CA SER A 10 3.84 -23.54 2.51
C SER A 10 4.19 -24.87 3.16
N THR A 11 3.35 -25.38 4.06
CA THR A 11 3.58 -26.65 4.76
C THR A 11 3.53 -27.86 3.82
N ALA A 12 2.58 -27.89 2.86
CA ALA A 12 2.51 -28.96 1.87
C ALA A 12 3.73 -28.94 0.93
N VAL A 13 4.13 -27.76 0.44
CA VAL A 13 5.32 -27.63 -0.42
C VAL A 13 6.59 -27.98 0.33
N ALA A 14 6.74 -27.56 1.58
CA ALA A 14 7.88 -27.90 2.42
C ALA A 14 7.96 -29.41 2.68
N ALA A 15 6.82 -30.05 2.98
CA ALA A 15 6.76 -31.51 3.18
C ALA A 15 7.13 -32.28 1.91
N ALA A 16 6.54 -31.90 0.77
CA ALA A 16 6.83 -32.50 -0.52
C ALA A 16 8.31 -32.34 -0.91
N THR A 17 8.88 -31.15 -0.68
CA THR A 17 10.29 -30.86 -0.96
C THR A 17 11.21 -31.71 -0.08
N THR A 18 10.95 -31.76 1.23
CA THR A 18 11.72 -32.61 2.14
C THR A 18 11.65 -34.08 1.73
N TYR A 19 10.46 -34.60 1.45
CA TYR A 19 10.28 -35.98 1.02
C TYR A 19 11.02 -36.28 -0.29
N ALA A 20 10.88 -35.40 -1.29
CA ALA A 20 11.56 -35.56 -2.57
C ALA A 20 13.09 -35.58 -2.43
N LEU A 21 13.65 -34.72 -1.58
CA LEU A 21 15.11 -34.72 -1.32
C LEU A 21 15.56 -36.00 -0.61
N VAL A 22 14.83 -36.44 0.42
CA VAL A 22 15.16 -37.67 1.15
C VAL A 22 15.09 -38.89 0.22
N ASP A 23 14.04 -38.99 -0.60
CA ASP A 23 13.88 -40.11 -1.52
C ASP A 23 14.90 -40.07 -2.68
N GLN A 24 15.11 -38.92 -3.30
CA GLN A 24 16.02 -38.78 -4.45
C GLN A 24 17.46 -39.12 -4.08
N TYR A 25 17.92 -38.66 -2.91
CA TYR A 25 19.30 -38.85 -2.47
C TYR A 25 19.47 -40.02 -1.48
N LYS A 26 18.41 -40.79 -1.23
CA LYS A 26 18.39 -41.95 -0.31
C LYS A 26 19.02 -41.62 1.05
N VAL A 27 18.63 -40.48 1.59
CA VAL A 27 19.17 -39.95 2.86
C VAL A 27 18.84 -40.91 3.99
N GLY A 28 19.87 -41.25 4.78
CA GLY A 28 19.72 -42.15 5.93
C GLY A 28 18.78 -41.57 6.99
N MET A 29 18.13 -42.46 7.75
CA MET A 29 17.16 -42.05 8.78
C MET A 29 17.73 -41.07 9.82
N PHE A 30 19.03 -41.18 10.15
CA PHE A 30 19.69 -40.29 11.12
C PHE A 30 20.01 -38.90 10.56
N ASP A 31 20.03 -38.73 9.24
CA ASP A 31 20.36 -37.46 8.57
C ASP A 31 19.13 -36.72 8.03
N GLY A 32 17.95 -37.35 8.04
CA GLY A 32 16.71 -36.76 7.53
C GLY A 32 16.30 -35.47 8.25
N SER A 33 16.67 -35.33 9.53
CA SER A 33 16.43 -34.10 10.30
C SER A 33 17.20 -32.90 9.74
N TYR A 34 18.43 -33.10 9.23
CA TYR A 34 19.20 -32.03 8.59
C TYR A 34 18.54 -31.54 7.31
N VAL A 35 18.04 -32.46 6.48
CA VAL A 35 17.27 -32.11 5.27
C VAL A 35 16.00 -31.35 5.63
N LYS A 36 15.27 -31.82 6.65
CA LYS A 36 14.08 -31.15 7.14
C LYS A 36 14.43 -29.74 7.63
N SER A 37 15.48 -29.55 8.42
CA SER A 37 15.90 -28.23 8.90
C SER A 37 16.38 -27.31 7.78
N ALA A 38 17.00 -27.84 6.73
CA ALA A 38 17.36 -27.04 5.55
C ALA A 38 16.14 -26.50 4.80
N VAL A 39 15.03 -27.25 4.76
CA VAL A 39 13.80 -26.83 4.09
C VAL A 39 12.92 -25.96 5.00
N TRP A 40 12.68 -26.41 6.23
CA TRP A 40 11.73 -25.84 7.20
C TRP A 40 12.34 -24.81 8.15
N GLY A 41 13.67 -24.66 8.16
CA GLY A 41 14.36 -23.82 9.12
C GLY A 41 14.23 -24.34 10.56
N THR A 42 14.03 -23.42 11.50
CA THR A 42 13.93 -23.69 12.93
C THR A 42 12.52 -24.05 13.41
N TYR A 43 11.51 -24.05 12.53
CA TYR A 43 10.17 -24.56 12.86
C TYR A 43 10.27 -26.02 13.37
N PRO A 44 9.55 -26.45 14.43
CA PRO A 44 8.52 -25.73 15.17
C PRO A 44 9.03 -25.02 16.44
N GLN A 45 10.34 -24.89 16.65
CA GLN A 45 10.86 -24.10 17.78
C GLN A 45 10.47 -22.63 17.62
N THR A 46 10.52 -22.12 16.39
CA THR A 46 9.91 -20.86 15.97
C THR A 46 8.54 -21.11 15.35
N MET A 47 7.65 -20.11 15.38
CA MET A 47 6.31 -20.24 14.78
C MET A 47 6.35 -20.22 13.25
N ALA A 48 7.29 -19.49 12.67
CA ALA A 48 7.54 -19.43 11.24
C ALA A 48 8.66 -20.39 10.82
N MET A 49 8.88 -20.55 9.51
CA MET A 49 10.00 -21.32 8.96
C MET A 49 11.30 -20.51 8.96
N ASP A 50 11.68 -19.95 10.11
CA ASP A 50 12.81 -19.03 10.21
C ASP A 50 14.12 -19.73 9.84
N GLY A 51 14.83 -19.15 8.87
CA GLY A 51 16.05 -19.74 8.27
C GLY A 51 15.78 -20.88 7.29
N GLY A 52 14.52 -21.16 6.95
CA GLY A 52 14.12 -22.11 5.91
C GLY A 52 14.24 -21.52 4.49
N ASN A 53 14.02 -22.38 3.49
CA ASN A 53 14.16 -22.03 2.07
C ASN A 53 12.82 -22.00 1.32
N ILE A 54 11.69 -22.14 2.03
CA ILE A 54 10.35 -21.97 1.48
C ILE A 54 9.80 -20.63 1.97
N ILE A 55 9.49 -19.74 1.03
CA ILE A 55 8.99 -18.39 1.32
C ILE A 55 7.66 -18.19 0.58
N THR A 56 6.71 -17.56 1.25
CA THR A 56 5.41 -17.16 0.69
C THR A 56 5.30 -15.64 0.66
N ILE A 57 4.48 -15.10 -0.24
CA ILE A 57 4.24 -13.64 -0.34
C ILE A 57 3.53 -13.13 0.91
N MET A 58 2.62 -13.93 1.48
CA MET A 58 1.97 -13.67 2.77
C MET A 58 2.83 -14.25 3.89
N SER A 59 2.93 -13.53 5.02
CA SER A 59 3.49 -14.05 6.27
C SER A 59 2.56 -15.09 6.92
N ILE A 60 2.99 -15.78 7.97
CA ILE A 60 2.12 -16.67 8.75
C ILE A 60 0.92 -15.93 9.38
N PRO A 61 -0.26 -16.57 9.55
CA PRO A 61 -1.45 -15.93 10.12
C PRO A 61 -1.25 -15.34 11.53
N GLN A 62 -0.36 -15.90 12.34
CA GLN A 62 -0.05 -15.45 13.70
C GLN A 62 0.55 -14.04 13.73
N ASN A 63 1.14 -13.58 12.62
CA ASN A 63 1.68 -12.24 12.50
C ASN A 63 0.63 -11.22 12.04
N ASN A 64 -0.63 -11.62 11.88
CA ASN A 64 -1.71 -10.69 11.59
C ASN A 64 -1.98 -9.82 12.82
N GLU A 65 -1.84 -8.53 12.64
CA GLU A 65 -2.07 -7.48 13.63
C GLU A 65 -3.57 -7.24 13.88
N GLY A 66 -4.45 -7.85 13.09
CA GLY A 66 -5.89 -7.87 13.26
C GLY A 66 -6.54 -9.00 12.47
N LEU A 67 -7.84 -9.24 12.72
CA LEU A 67 -8.61 -10.21 11.96
C LEU A 67 -8.82 -9.69 10.52
N GLY A 68 -8.60 -10.55 9.52
CA GLY A 68 -8.71 -10.20 8.09
C GLY A 68 -7.48 -9.51 7.48
N TYR A 69 -6.35 -9.44 8.21
CA TYR A 69 -5.16 -8.71 7.75
C TYR A 69 -4.19 -9.51 6.87
N ALA A 70 -4.50 -10.77 6.54
CA ALA A 70 -3.58 -11.66 5.84
C ALA A 70 -3.09 -11.07 4.51
N LEU A 71 -4.01 -10.58 3.68
CA LEU A 71 -3.70 -9.97 2.38
C LEU A 71 -2.99 -8.62 2.49
N ARG A 72 -3.04 -7.98 3.66
CA ARG A 72 -2.35 -6.73 3.95
C ARG A 72 -0.90 -6.95 4.41
N ASN A 73 -0.52 -8.19 4.71
CA ASN A 73 0.80 -8.56 5.20
C ASN A 73 1.78 -8.89 4.07
N ILE A 74 1.85 -8.01 3.06
CA ILE A 74 2.71 -8.12 1.88
C ILE A 74 3.60 -6.86 1.82
N PRO A 75 4.92 -6.98 2.06
CA PRO A 75 5.84 -5.83 2.02
C PRO A 75 5.87 -5.14 0.66
N ALA A 76 6.05 -3.82 0.67
CA ALA A 76 6.05 -3.00 -0.53
C ALA A 76 7.06 -3.50 -1.59
N ASN A 77 8.25 -3.94 -1.17
CA ASN A 77 9.26 -4.48 -2.08
C ASN A 77 8.79 -5.74 -2.82
N HIS A 78 7.96 -6.59 -2.20
CA HIS A 78 7.44 -7.78 -2.90
C HIS A 78 6.52 -7.37 -4.04
N ALA A 79 5.63 -6.40 -3.83
CA ALA A 79 4.75 -5.89 -4.88
C ALA A 79 5.53 -5.16 -5.99
N ALA A 80 6.55 -4.36 -5.62
CA ALA A 80 7.43 -3.72 -6.59
C ALA A 80 8.20 -4.75 -7.44
N MET A 81 8.68 -5.84 -6.82
CA MET A 81 9.36 -6.94 -7.51
C MET A 81 8.41 -7.71 -8.44
N MET A 82 7.23 -8.11 -7.96
CA MET A 82 6.22 -8.84 -8.75
C MET A 82 5.75 -8.07 -9.99
N THR A 83 5.84 -6.75 -9.95
CA THR A 83 5.40 -5.86 -11.04
C THR A 83 6.55 -5.29 -11.85
N HIS A 84 7.77 -5.84 -11.68
CA HIS A 84 8.97 -5.42 -12.39
C HIS A 84 9.22 -3.90 -12.29
N ARG A 85 9.00 -3.34 -11.10
CA ARG A 85 9.15 -1.91 -10.80
C ARG A 85 8.30 -0.98 -11.67
N ASN A 86 7.19 -1.48 -12.23
CA ASN A 86 6.22 -0.61 -12.89
C ASN A 86 5.33 0.06 -11.83
N ALA A 87 5.40 1.39 -11.70
CA ALA A 87 4.73 2.12 -10.63
C ALA A 87 3.20 2.00 -10.65
N MET A 88 2.56 2.04 -11.84
CA MET A 88 1.11 1.90 -11.98
C MET A 88 0.66 0.47 -11.68
N GLN A 89 1.39 -0.52 -12.19
CA GLN A 89 1.05 -1.94 -11.93
C GLN A 89 1.30 -2.32 -10.47
N GLY A 90 2.39 -1.81 -9.86
CA GLY A 90 2.69 -1.96 -8.45
C GLY A 90 1.58 -1.40 -7.57
N ALA A 91 1.15 -0.16 -7.85
CA ALA A 91 0.03 0.45 -7.15
C ALA A 91 -1.28 -0.35 -7.33
N ALA A 92 -1.57 -0.81 -8.55
CA ALA A 92 -2.78 -1.60 -8.84
C ALA A 92 -2.80 -2.95 -8.13
N LEU A 93 -1.68 -3.69 -8.16
CA LEU A 93 -1.55 -4.98 -7.48
C LEU A 93 -1.72 -4.81 -5.97
N THR A 94 -1.04 -3.82 -5.38
CA THR A 94 -1.16 -3.55 -3.94
C THR A 94 -2.54 -3.03 -3.56
N ALA A 95 -3.18 -2.20 -4.38
CA ALA A 95 -4.56 -1.80 -4.16
C ALA A 95 -5.50 -3.01 -4.20
N THR A 96 -5.25 -3.99 -5.06
CA THR A 96 -6.04 -5.23 -5.11
C THR A 96 -5.94 -5.99 -3.78
N PHE A 97 -4.73 -6.19 -3.26
CA PHE A 97 -4.53 -6.88 -1.98
C PHE A 97 -5.11 -6.11 -0.80
N GLU A 98 -4.85 -4.81 -0.73
CA GLU A 98 -5.34 -3.96 0.34
C GLU A 98 -6.86 -3.91 0.36
N GLN A 99 -7.50 -3.69 -0.80
CA GLN A 99 -8.96 -3.59 -0.88
C GLN A 99 -9.61 -4.95 -0.60
N ALA A 100 -9.06 -6.07 -1.11
CA ALA A 100 -9.51 -7.40 -0.71
C ALA A 100 -9.39 -7.64 0.81
N GLY A 101 -8.30 -7.16 1.43
CA GLY A 101 -8.13 -7.15 2.88
C GLY A 101 -9.20 -6.33 3.60
N GLU A 102 -9.57 -5.15 3.08
CA GLU A 102 -10.66 -4.33 3.66
C GLU A 102 -12.03 -5.04 3.58
N PHE A 103 -12.28 -5.84 2.52
CA PHE A 103 -13.44 -6.72 2.47
C PHE A 103 -13.36 -7.85 3.51
N GLU A 104 -12.20 -8.52 3.64
CA GLU A 104 -11.98 -9.59 4.62
C GLU A 104 -12.10 -9.09 6.08
N MET A 105 -11.68 -7.84 6.34
CA MET A 105 -11.82 -7.15 7.62
C MET A 105 -13.25 -6.70 7.93
N GLY A 106 -14.18 -6.80 6.96
CA GLY A 106 -15.55 -6.32 7.10
C GLY A 106 -15.70 -4.79 7.00
N MET A 107 -14.64 -4.08 6.57
CA MET A 107 -14.62 -2.62 6.43
C MET A 107 -15.33 -2.14 5.15
N ALA A 108 -15.59 -3.04 4.21
CA ALA A 108 -16.28 -2.78 2.95
C ALA A 108 -17.73 -3.28 2.95
N ILE A 109 -18.43 -3.27 4.09
CA ILE A 109 -19.81 -3.78 4.20
C ILE A 109 -20.84 -2.64 4.26
N GLY A 110 -21.96 -2.80 3.56
CA GLY A 110 -23.08 -1.86 3.56
C GLY A 110 -22.70 -0.53 2.90
N PRO A 111 -22.90 0.63 3.56
CA PRO A 111 -22.63 1.93 2.93
C PRO A 111 -21.14 2.14 2.60
N PHE A 112 -20.23 1.40 3.24
CA PHE A 112 -18.79 1.51 3.01
C PHE A 112 -18.30 0.73 1.79
N GLU A 113 -19.08 -0.22 1.28
CA GLU A 113 -18.73 -1.00 0.09
C GLU A 113 -18.46 -0.08 -1.11
N ARG A 114 -19.40 0.86 -1.37
CA ARG A 114 -19.23 1.84 -2.44
C ARG A 114 -17.98 2.70 -2.24
N ALA A 115 -17.66 3.09 -1.01
CA ALA A 115 -16.48 3.88 -0.73
C ALA A 115 -15.21 3.11 -1.12
N GLN A 116 -15.06 1.86 -0.66
CA GLN A 116 -13.89 1.02 -0.99
C GLN A 116 -13.80 0.70 -2.49
N LEU A 117 -14.92 0.42 -3.15
CA LEU A 117 -14.94 0.18 -4.60
C LEU A 117 -14.51 1.42 -5.40
N LEU A 118 -14.92 2.62 -4.98
CA LEU A 118 -14.47 3.86 -5.62
C LEU A 118 -12.98 4.14 -5.37
N LEU A 119 -12.49 3.90 -4.15
CA LEU A 119 -11.05 3.97 -3.84
C LEU A 119 -10.26 3.03 -4.75
N TYR A 120 -10.69 1.78 -4.86
CA TYR A 120 -10.06 0.78 -5.71
C TYR A 120 -10.08 1.21 -7.19
N ALA A 121 -11.24 1.65 -7.68
CA ALA A 121 -11.40 2.04 -9.07
C ALA A 121 -10.53 3.26 -9.44
N TYR A 122 -10.60 4.35 -8.68
CA TYR A 122 -9.94 5.61 -9.04
C TYR A 122 -8.45 5.62 -8.68
N GLN A 123 -8.08 5.18 -7.48
CA GLN A 123 -6.67 5.16 -7.07
C GLN A 123 -5.95 3.93 -7.63
N GLY A 124 -6.49 2.73 -7.40
CA GLY A 124 -5.84 1.47 -7.76
C GLY A 124 -5.85 1.18 -9.26
N LEU A 125 -7.00 1.39 -9.91
CA LEU A 125 -7.23 0.97 -11.31
C LEU A 125 -7.25 2.13 -12.31
N ASN A 126 -6.91 3.35 -11.88
CA ASN A 126 -6.85 4.54 -12.75
C ASN A 126 -8.17 4.79 -13.52
N ALA A 127 -9.31 4.63 -12.86
CA ALA A 127 -10.61 4.89 -13.47
C ALA A 127 -10.66 6.30 -14.09
N ASN A 128 -11.24 6.38 -15.29
CA ASN A 128 -11.34 7.63 -16.08
C ASN A 128 -9.99 8.32 -16.30
N ASN A 129 -8.90 7.54 -16.29
CA ASN A 129 -7.53 7.97 -16.50
C ASN A 129 -7.02 9.04 -15.52
N ILE A 130 -7.70 9.26 -14.39
CA ILE A 130 -7.43 10.41 -13.53
C ILE A 130 -6.00 10.44 -12.99
N VAL A 131 -5.46 9.30 -12.54
CA VAL A 131 -4.09 9.25 -11.98
C VAL A 131 -3.10 9.55 -13.08
N TYR A 132 -3.25 8.90 -14.24
CA TYR A 132 -2.38 9.13 -15.38
C TYR A 132 -2.44 10.57 -15.89
N ASP A 133 -3.63 11.15 -16.02
CA ASP A 133 -3.81 12.53 -16.51
C ASP A 133 -3.19 13.55 -15.55
N LEU A 134 -3.38 13.37 -14.24
CA LEU A 134 -2.76 14.22 -13.23
C LEU A 134 -1.24 14.11 -13.26
N VAL A 135 -0.69 12.89 -13.35
CA VAL A 135 0.77 12.67 -13.47
C VAL A 135 1.29 13.29 -14.76
N LYS A 136 0.63 13.07 -15.89
CA LYS A 136 1.05 13.60 -17.20
C LYS A 136 1.04 15.13 -17.22
N LYS A 137 0.01 15.76 -16.67
CA LYS A 137 -0.09 17.23 -16.58
C LYS A 137 1.02 17.83 -15.70
N ASN A 138 1.46 17.10 -14.68
CA ASN A 138 2.43 17.59 -13.68
C ASN A 138 3.84 17.00 -13.80
N GLY A 139 4.10 16.07 -14.74
CA GLY A 139 5.31 15.25 -14.73
C GLY A 139 6.61 15.96 -15.10
N LYS A 140 6.55 17.12 -15.77
CA LYS A 140 7.76 17.83 -16.24
C LYS A 140 8.28 18.87 -15.25
N THR A 141 7.38 19.65 -14.65
CA THR A 141 7.73 20.78 -13.77
C THR A 141 6.79 20.89 -12.56
N GLY A 142 5.93 19.89 -12.36
CA GLY A 142 4.95 19.91 -11.29
C GLY A 142 5.56 19.57 -9.94
N THR A 143 4.79 19.88 -8.91
CA THR A 143 5.09 19.61 -7.51
C THR A 143 3.86 19.00 -6.85
N ILE A 144 3.95 18.66 -5.56
CA ILE A 144 2.77 18.25 -4.78
C ILE A 144 1.66 19.30 -4.88
N GLY A 145 2.00 20.59 -4.76
CA GLY A 145 1.02 21.68 -4.83
C GLY A 145 0.33 21.82 -6.19
N THR A 146 1.05 21.64 -7.30
CA THR A 146 0.43 21.72 -8.63
C THR A 146 -0.47 20.52 -8.93
N VAL A 147 -0.17 19.35 -8.34
CA VAL A 147 -1.07 18.18 -8.39
C VAL A 147 -2.35 18.46 -7.58
N VAL A 148 -2.26 19.09 -6.40
CA VAL A 148 -3.44 19.55 -5.64
C VAL A 148 -4.30 20.46 -6.51
N GLN A 149 -3.71 21.50 -7.12
CA GLN A 149 -4.44 22.41 -8.01
C GLN A 149 -5.11 21.66 -9.17
N SER A 150 -4.36 20.78 -9.85
CA SER A 150 -4.88 19.99 -10.98
C SER A 150 -6.04 19.07 -10.56
N LEU A 151 -5.98 18.47 -9.37
CA LEU A 151 -7.07 17.65 -8.84
C LEU A 151 -8.31 18.49 -8.55
N VAL A 152 -8.14 19.65 -7.88
CA VAL A 152 -9.24 20.54 -7.53
C VAL A 152 -9.94 21.06 -8.79
N GLU A 153 -9.18 21.50 -9.79
CA GLU A 153 -9.70 21.90 -11.10
C GLU A 153 -10.56 20.77 -11.73
N ARG A 154 -10.00 19.56 -11.76
CA ARG A 154 -10.69 18.38 -12.31
C ARG A 154 -11.95 18.01 -11.53
N ALA A 155 -11.92 18.09 -10.20
CA ALA A 155 -13.06 17.78 -9.35
C ALA A 155 -14.21 18.80 -9.49
N ILE A 156 -13.89 20.06 -9.79
CA ILE A 156 -14.88 21.11 -10.11
C ILE A 156 -15.48 20.83 -11.50
N GLU A 157 -14.64 20.53 -12.50
CA GLU A 157 -15.07 20.21 -13.87
C GLU A 157 -16.04 19.01 -13.90
N ASP A 158 -15.68 17.95 -13.18
CA ASP A 158 -16.48 16.73 -13.06
C ASP A 158 -17.65 16.86 -12.07
N LYS A 159 -17.84 18.05 -11.47
CA LYS A 159 -18.91 18.38 -10.51
C LYS A 159 -18.93 17.48 -9.27
N VAL A 160 -17.77 16.92 -8.90
CA VAL A 160 -17.58 16.17 -7.65
C VAL A 160 -17.59 17.13 -6.46
N ILE A 161 -17.03 18.33 -6.64
CA ILE A 161 -17.04 19.42 -5.66
C ILE A 161 -17.60 20.69 -6.28
N LYS A 162 -18.03 21.63 -5.44
CA LYS A 162 -18.49 22.95 -5.86
C LYS A 162 -18.08 24.01 -4.83
N ALA A 163 -18.02 25.26 -5.25
CA ALA A 163 -17.84 26.37 -4.32
C ALA A 163 -18.99 26.39 -3.29
N GLY A 164 -18.62 26.41 -2.01
CA GLY A 164 -19.53 26.56 -0.89
C GLY A 164 -19.47 27.97 -0.31
N LYS A 165 -19.31 28.08 1.01
CA LYS A 165 -19.29 29.37 1.71
C LYS A 165 -18.00 30.15 1.45
N LYS A 166 -18.12 31.47 1.27
CA LYS A 166 -16.97 32.39 1.22
C LYS A 166 -16.64 32.94 2.60
N GLY A 167 -15.38 32.80 3.01
CA GLY A 167 -14.83 33.35 4.25
C GLY A 167 -14.56 34.86 4.17
N LYS A 168 -14.26 35.48 5.32
CA LYS A 168 -14.00 36.94 5.41
C LYS A 168 -12.78 37.39 4.61
N SER A 169 -11.77 36.53 4.46
CA SER A 169 -10.57 36.77 3.64
C SER A 169 -10.82 36.67 2.14
N GLY A 170 -12.00 36.20 1.73
CA GLY A 170 -12.31 35.85 0.34
C GLY A 170 -12.04 34.38 -0.03
N TYR A 171 -11.45 33.60 0.88
CA TYR A 171 -11.26 32.15 0.73
C TYR A 171 -12.61 31.42 0.52
N ILE A 172 -12.62 30.41 -0.35
CA ILE A 172 -13.82 29.63 -0.67
C ILE A 172 -13.69 28.26 0.02
N PHE A 173 -14.60 27.97 0.94
CA PHE A 173 -14.79 26.61 1.44
C PHE A 173 -15.62 25.83 0.43
N TYR A 174 -15.08 24.73 -0.08
CA TYR A 174 -15.78 23.87 -1.05
C TYR A 174 -16.70 22.88 -0.33
N ASP A 175 -17.74 22.46 -1.05
CA ASP A 175 -18.70 21.45 -0.60
C ASP A 175 -18.77 20.29 -1.60
N THR A 176 -19.06 19.09 -1.11
CA THR A 176 -19.37 17.92 -1.95
C THR A 176 -20.71 17.29 -1.55
N LYS A 177 -21.46 16.80 -2.54
CA LYS A 177 -22.65 15.97 -2.32
C LYS A 177 -22.34 14.47 -2.34
N ASP A 178 -21.14 14.10 -2.78
CA ASP A 178 -20.70 12.70 -2.87
C ASP A 178 -19.33 12.56 -2.17
N PRO A 179 -19.32 12.50 -0.83
CA PRO A 179 -18.09 12.43 -0.05
C PRO A 179 -17.25 11.17 -0.36
N MET A 180 -17.89 10.08 -0.79
CA MET A 180 -17.17 8.86 -1.17
C MET A 180 -16.44 9.02 -2.51
N LEU A 181 -17.06 9.68 -3.48
CA LEU A 181 -16.40 10.00 -4.76
C LEU A 181 -15.30 11.04 -4.59
N TRP A 182 -15.53 12.07 -3.76
CA TRP A 182 -14.47 13.02 -3.40
C TRP A 182 -13.27 12.31 -2.76
N ASN A 183 -13.52 11.39 -1.82
CA ASN A 183 -12.47 10.61 -1.19
C ASN A 183 -11.64 9.79 -2.21
N ALA A 184 -12.31 9.24 -3.23
CA ALA A 184 -11.65 8.51 -4.32
C ALA A 184 -10.78 9.44 -5.20
N TYR A 185 -11.24 10.67 -5.47
CA TYR A 185 -10.46 11.70 -6.18
C TYR A 185 -9.23 12.13 -5.35
N ALA A 186 -9.40 12.39 -4.05
CA ALA A 186 -8.31 12.73 -3.16
C ALA A 186 -7.26 11.59 -3.07
N SER A 187 -7.71 10.34 -3.01
CA SER A 187 -6.84 9.17 -2.98
C SER A 187 -6.06 8.98 -4.30
N ALA A 188 -6.72 9.19 -5.44
CA ALA A 188 -6.08 9.19 -6.75
C ALA A 188 -5.06 10.33 -6.90
N GLY A 189 -5.38 11.53 -6.40
CA GLY A 189 -4.45 12.66 -6.34
C GLY A 189 -3.24 12.39 -5.44
N THR A 190 -3.43 11.69 -4.31
CA THR A 190 -2.33 11.29 -3.41
C THR A 190 -1.34 10.36 -4.14
N LEU A 191 -1.85 9.39 -4.90
CA LEU A 191 -1.03 8.51 -5.72
C LEU A 191 -0.33 9.28 -6.85
N ALA A 192 -1.04 10.17 -7.54
CA ALA A 192 -0.46 11.00 -8.59
C ALA A 192 0.66 11.91 -8.06
N ALA A 193 0.45 12.55 -6.90
CA ALA A 193 1.46 13.38 -6.23
C ALA A 193 2.69 12.55 -5.83
N THR A 194 2.47 11.31 -5.37
CA THR A 194 3.55 10.35 -5.08
C THR A 194 4.38 10.08 -6.33
N MET A 195 3.74 9.77 -7.46
CA MET A 195 4.45 9.49 -8.71
C MET A 195 5.19 10.71 -9.25
N VAL A 196 4.63 11.92 -9.10
CA VAL A 196 5.30 13.16 -9.50
C VAL A 196 6.50 13.45 -8.60
N ASN A 197 6.33 13.46 -7.28
CA ASN A 197 7.38 13.88 -6.36
C ASN A 197 8.50 12.84 -6.23
N CYS A 198 8.15 11.56 -6.01
CA CYS A 198 9.13 10.48 -5.91
C CYS A 198 9.76 10.18 -7.29
N GLY A 199 8.99 10.34 -8.36
CA GLY A 199 9.49 10.18 -9.73
C GLY A 199 10.45 11.29 -10.15
N ALA A 200 10.23 12.53 -9.71
CA ALA A 200 11.15 13.64 -9.97
C ALA A 200 12.53 13.39 -9.33
N GLY A 201 12.54 12.88 -8.10
CA GLY A 201 13.77 12.57 -7.36
C GLY A 201 14.37 11.19 -7.66
N ARG A 202 13.59 10.27 -8.21
CA ARG A 202 13.92 8.83 -8.33
C ARG A 202 14.36 8.22 -6.99
N PHE A 203 13.68 8.61 -5.91
CA PHE A 203 13.90 8.08 -4.57
C PHE A 203 12.57 7.71 -3.90
N ALA A 204 12.56 6.64 -3.11
CA ALA A 204 11.36 6.19 -2.39
C ALA A 204 11.11 7.00 -1.10
N GLN A 205 12.15 7.50 -0.43
CA GLN A 205 12.07 8.05 0.93
C GLN A 205 11.08 9.23 1.10
N ALA A 206 10.82 9.99 0.05
CA ALA A 206 9.92 11.14 0.12
C ALA A 206 8.44 10.78 0.11
N VAL A 207 8.08 9.50 -0.07
CA VAL A 207 6.67 9.08 -0.13
C VAL A 207 5.94 9.40 1.16
N SER A 208 6.57 9.21 2.32
CA SER A 208 5.96 9.54 3.61
C SER A 208 5.58 11.02 3.71
N ALA A 209 6.49 11.93 3.34
CA ALA A 209 6.22 13.37 3.29
C ALA A 209 5.20 13.74 2.20
N THR A 210 5.21 13.02 1.07
CA THR A 210 4.27 13.28 -0.03
C THR A 210 2.84 12.97 0.37
N LEU A 211 2.58 11.83 1.02
CA LEU A 211 1.25 11.49 1.53
C LEU A 211 0.78 12.52 2.57
N LEU A 212 1.69 12.96 3.44
CA LEU A 212 1.38 13.95 4.48
C LEU A 212 0.98 15.28 3.86
N TYR A 213 1.89 15.89 3.09
CA TYR A 213 1.71 17.25 2.62
C TYR A 213 0.75 17.35 1.44
N PHE A 214 0.53 16.30 0.65
CA PHE A 214 -0.56 16.32 -0.33
C PHE A 214 -1.91 16.50 0.35
N ASN A 215 -2.18 15.73 1.40
CA ASN A 215 -3.45 15.78 2.11
C ASN A 215 -3.59 17.05 2.93
N ASP A 216 -2.53 17.47 3.61
CA ASP A 216 -2.50 18.74 4.36
C ASP A 216 -2.79 19.95 3.44
N LEU A 217 -2.10 20.03 2.30
CA LEU A 217 -2.32 21.10 1.32
C LEU A 217 -3.73 21.02 0.70
N LEU A 218 -4.24 19.82 0.42
CA LEU A 218 -5.58 19.65 -0.14
C LEU A 218 -6.67 20.16 0.82
N GLU A 219 -6.53 19.85 2.11
CA GLU A 219 -7.45 20.33 3.15
C GLU A 219 -7.38 21.84 3.29
N HIS A 220 -6.19 22.43 3.28
CA HIS A 220 -6.01 23.88 3.36
C HIS A 220 -6.39 24.63 2.07
N GLU A 221 -6.33 23.99 0.90
CA GLU A 221 -6.73 24.60 -0.37
C GLU A 221 -8.25 24.60 -0.56
N THR A 222 -8.97 23.62 0.01
CA THR A 222 -10.40 23.41 -0.29
C THR A 222 -11.33 23.50 0.91
N GLY A 223 -10.85 23.25 2.13
CA GLY A 223 -11.68 23.03 3.31
C GLY A 223 -12.44 21.69 3.32
N LEU A 224 -12.20 20.82 2.34
CA LEU A 224 -12.72 19.45 2.30
C LEU A 224 -11.72 18.48 2.93
N PRO A 225 -12.18 17.34 3.50
CA PRO A 225 -11.27 16.35 4.08
C PRO A 225 -10.36 15.72 3.03
N GLY A 226 -9.12 15.41 3.42
CA GLY A 226 -8.16 14.70 2.58
C GLY A 226 -8.51 13.21 2.40
N SER A 227 -7.61 12.50 1.71
CA SER A 227 -7.69 11.07 1.46
C SER A 227 -7.91 10.28 2.75
N ASP A 228 -8.93 9.45 2.71
CA ASP A 228 -9.43 8.63 3.80
C ASP A 228 -9.77 9.42 5.08
N PHE A 229 -10.32 10.63 4.89
CA PHE A 229 -10.78 11.51 5.96
C PHE A 229 -9.69 11.81 7.02
N GLY A 230 -8.47 12.03 6.54
CA GLY A 230 -7.30 12.32 7.38
C GLY A 230 -6.51 11.09 7.83
N ARG A 231 -7.04 9.86 7.66
CA ARG A 231 -6.29 8.63 8.01
C ARG A 231 -5.05 8.45 7.16
N THR A 232 -5.09 8.85 5.87
CA THR A 232 -3.90 8.81 5.01
C THR A 232 -2.81 9.76 5.52
N MET A 233 -3.18 10.98 5.94
CA MET A 233 -2.26 11.92 6.56
C MET A 233 -1.72 11.38 7.89
N GLY A 234 -2.56 10.75 8.73
CA GLY A 234 -2.15 10.12 9.98
C GLY A 234 -1.14 8.99 9.78
N VAL A 235 -1.38 8.09 8.82
CA VAL A 235 -0.39 7.08 8.39
C VAL A 235 0.92 7.75 7.99
N ALA A 236 0.83 8.82 7.19
CA ALA A 236 2.00 9.52 6.68
C ALA A 236 2.86 10.18 7.78
N VAL A 237 2.23 10.67 8.86
CA VAL A 237 2.93 11.19 10.04
C VAL A 237 3.74 10.09 10.73
N GLY A 238 3.09 8.97 11.09
CA GLY A 238 3.76 7.84 11.73
C GLY A 238 4.83 7.22 10.84
N PHE A 239 4.51 7.03 9.56
CA PHE A 239 5.45 6.49 8.58
C PHE A 239 6.65 7.41 8.37
N SER A 240 6.48 8.73 8.32
CA SER A 240 7.61 9.67 8.25
C SER A 240 8.51 9.53 9.47
N PHE A 241 7.93 9.46 10.67
CA PHE A 241 8.70 9.25 11.89
C PHE A 241 9.48 7.93 11.89
N PHE A 242 8.83 6.80 11.57
CA PHE A 242 9.46 5.47 11.58
C PHE A 242 10.33 5.15 10.34
N SER A 243 10.40 6.06 9.36
CA SER A 243 11.39 5.97 8.27
C SER A 243 12.58 6.91 8.46
N HIS A 244 12.56 7.75 9.49
CA HIS A 244 13.58 8.78 9.75
C HIS A 244 14.00 8.84 11.22
N SER A 245 13.77 7.79 12.01
CA SER A 245 14.12 7.76 13.43
C SER A 245 14.76 6.43 13.85
N ILE A 246 15.21 6.40 15.11
CA ILE A 246 15.89 5.26 15.73
C ILE A 246 14.94 4.24 16.37
N TYR A 247 13.63 4.49 16.37
CA TYR A 247 12.66 3.75 17.19
C TYR A 247 12.10 2.50 16.53
N GLY A 248 12.44 2.23 15.27
CA GLY A 248 11.94 1.10 14.49
C GLY A 248 11.55 1.52 13.08
N GLY A 249 10.80 0.65 12.38
CA GLY A 249 10.47 0.85 10.98
C GLY A 249 11.68 0.60 10.06
N GLY A 250 11.92 1.51 9.13
CA GLY A 250 13.01 1.38 8.15
C GLY A 250 12.73 2.10 6.82
N GLY A 251 13.33 1.63 5.74
CA GLY A 251 13.05 2.13 4.40
C GLY A 251 11.60 1.81 3.96
N PRO A 252 11.01 2.58 3.02
CA PRO A 252 9.63 2.38 2.55
C PRO A 252 9.29 0.95 2.14
N GLY A 253 10.26 0.23 1.58
CA GLY A 253 10.10 -1.13 1.05
C GLY A 253 9.68 -2.20 2.06
N GLY A 254 10.01 -2.00 3.35
CA GLY A 254 9.70 -2.95 4.42
C GLY A 254 8.28 -2.84 4.98
N PHE A 255 7.58 -1.73 4.71
CA PHE A 255 6.23 -1.51 5.23
C PHE A 255 5.19 -2.32 4.45
N ASN A 256 4.06 -2.59 5.11
CA ASN A 256 2.88 -3.27 4.56
C ASN A 256 1.61 -2.82 5.28
N GLY A 257 0.43 -3.19 4.77
CA GLY A 257 -0.85 -2.79 5.37
C GLY A 257 -1.19 -3.52 6.67
N ASN A 258 -0.41 -4.53 7.06
CA ASN A 258 -0.48 -5.16 8.39
C ASN A 258 0.46 -4.49 9.40
N HIS A 259 1.54 -3.86 8.96
CA HIS A 259 2.52 -3.23 9.82
C HIS A 259 1.88 -2.14 10.69
N VAL A 260 2.20 -2.15 11.99
CA VAL A 260 1.56 -1.29 13.01
C VAL A 260 1.56 0.20 12.67
N VAL A 261 2.56 0.66 11.92
CA VAL A 261 2.70 2.07 11.49
C VAL A 261 1.83 2.44 10.28
N THR A 262 1.60 1.52 9.36
CA THR A 262 1.03 1.81 8.02
C THR A 262 -0.36 1.23 7.81
N ARG A 263 -0.89 0.49 8.79
CA ARG A 263 -2.21 -0.16 8.73
C ARG A 263 -3.43 0.77 8.81
N HIS A 264 -3.26 2.04 9.18
CA HIS A 264 -4.39 2.86 9.62
C HIS A 264 -5.27 3.42 8.50
N ALA A 265 -4.74 3.54 7.28
CA ALA A 265 -5.51 3.96 6.11
C ALA A 265 -6.22 2.77 5.48
N ALA A 266 -7.45 2.97 5.00
CA ALA A 266 -8.34 1.95 4.45
C ALA A 266 -7.94 1.52 3.03
N GLY A 267 -6.74 0.96 2.91
CA GLY A 267 -6.19 0.39 1.70
C GLY A 267 -5.68 1.39 0.65
N VAL A 268 -5.46 2.65 1.04
CA VAL A 268 -5.06 3.74 0.11
C VAL A 268 -3.65 4.31 0.35
N GLY A 269 -3.02 3.95 1.47
CA GLY A 269 -1.64 4.36 1.77
C GLY A 269 -0.60 3.50 1.06
N MET A 270 -0.72 2.18 1.18
CA MET A 270 0.23 1.22 0.62
C MET A 270 0.42 1.29 -0.91
N PRO A 271 -0.62 1.50 -1.74
CA PRO A 271 -0.44 1.68 -3.19
C PRO A 271 0.54 2.79 -3.54
N CYS A 272 0.55 3.89 -2.76
CA CYS A 272 1.48 4.99 -2.95
C CYS A 272 2.91 4.59 -2.57
N ILE A 273 3.09 3.90 -1.44
CA ILE A 273 4.39 3.41 -0.96
C ILE A 273 5.02 2.48 -2.01
N VAL A 274 4.23 1.57 -2.59
CA VAL A 274 4.70 0.67 -3.65
C VAL A 274 5.06 1.41 -4.93
N ALA A 275 4.25 2.38 -5.36
CA ALA A 275 4.59 3.22 -6.50
C ALA A 275 5.93 3.95 -6.30
N ALA A 276 6.20 4.45 -5.10
CA ALA A 276 7.48 5.10 -4.78
C ALA A 276 8.67 4.11 -4.82
N CYS A 277 8.50 2.90 -4.28
CA CYS A 277 9.53 1.85 -4.34
C CYS A 277 9.84 1.45 -5.79
N CYS A 278 8.82 1.34 -6.65
CA CYS A 278 8.99 1.12 -8.08
C CYS A 278 9.83 2.24 -8.76
N LEU A 279 9.67 3.50 -8.33
CA LEU A 279 10.33 4.67 -8.93
C LEU A 279 11.76 4.92 -8.44
N ASP A 280 12.15 4.31 -7.32
CA ASP A 280 13.48 4.44 -6.72
C ASP A 280 14.59 4.01 -7.71
N ALA A 281 15.74 4.68 -7.68
CA ALA A 281 16.90 4.37 -8.53
C ALA A 281 18.04 3.64 -7.79
N GLY A 282 17.76 3.03 -6.63
CA GLY A 282 18.77 2.34 -5.80
C GLY A 282 19.29 3.22 -4.66
N THR A 283 18.43 4.04 -4.07
CA THR A 283 18.78 4.89 -2.92
C THR A 283 18.55 4.19 -1.57
N GLN A 284 17.79 3.09 -1.58
CA GLN A 284 17.47 2.33 -0.38
C GLN A 284 18.49 1.23 -0.11
N MET A 285 18.90 1.10 1.16
CA MET A 285 19.70 -0.05 1.62
C MET A 285 18.91 -1.35 1.52
N PHE A 286 17.62 -1.30 1.82
CA PHE A 286 16.66 -2.40 1.67
C PHE A 286 15.72 -2.12 0.49
N GLY A 287 16.28 -2.05 -0.72
CA GLY A 287 15.57 -1.74 -1.97
C GLY A 287 14.97 -2.94 -2.69
#